data_AF-A0A6B2G3U9-F1
#
_entry.id   AF-A0A6B2G3U9-F1
#
_cell.length_a   1.000
_cell.length_b   1.000
_cell.length_c   1.000
_cell.angle_alpha   90.00
_cell.angle_beta   90.00
_cell.angle_gamma   90.00
#
_symmetry.space_group_name_H-M   'P 1'
#
loop_
_entity.id
_entity.type
_entity.pdbx_description
1 polymer ?
#
loop_
_entity_poly.entity_id
_entity_poly.type
_entity_poly.pdbx_seq_one_letter_code
_entity_poly.pdbx_strand_id
1 'polypeptide(L)'
;MSTETKLVEKEPKILTPIHKSLVAVFRKLRSHPKLARHMKRKLPLVNVFEIDSHGTKCVIVYIKSYILAAMKKIVPLLRIEVEKNLGKQVYFIGYRRIIPKPAKRTAAAKVHRPFRRTVTGVHQSMLEDLVYPSEIMGRRTLYRPNSSKLIKIFL
;
A
#
# COMPACT_ATOMS: atom_id res chain seq x y z
N MET A 1 -19.45 26.41 33.21
CA MET A 1 -20.00 26.22 31.83
C MET A 1 -18.83 26.42 30.86
N SER A 2 -17.95 25.42 30.73
CA SER A 2 -17.97 24.34 29.75
C SER A 2 -17.64 24.80 28.31
N THR A 3 -16.34 24.84 28.00
CA THR A 3 -15.84 24.75 26.61
C THR A 3 -14.69 23.75 26.55
N GLU A 4 -15.03 22.48 26.76
CA GLU A 4 -14.18 21.37 26.32
C GLU A 4 -14.30 21.24 24.80
N THR A 5 -13.45 21.94 24.06
CA THR A 5 -13.21 21.60 22.66
C THR A 5 -12.50 20.25 22.63
N LYS A 6 -13.28 19.18 22.44
CA LYS A 6 -12.80 17.87 22.01
C LYS A 6 -12.00 18.02 20.72
N LEU A 7 -10.71 18.30 20.85
CA LEU A 7 -9.73 17.85 19.87
C LEU A 7 -9.81 16.34 19.93
N VAL A 8 -10.42 15.75 18.90
CA VAL A 8 -10.46 14.30 18.70
C VAL A 8 -9.01 13.83 18.62
N GLU A 9 -8.48 13.44 19.78
CA GLU A 9 -7.30 12.63 19.89
C GLU A 9 -7.59 11.40 19.03
N LYS A 10 -6.90 11.29 17.90
CA LYS A 10 -6.83 10.02 17.19
C LYS A 10 -6.25 9.05 18.20
N GLU A 11 -7.10 8.18 18.73
CA GLU A 11 -6.71 7.07 19.59
C GLU A 11 -5.40 6.47 19.07
N PRO A 12 -4.41 6.21 19.94
CA PRO A 12 -3.19 5.56 19.51
C PRO A 12 -3.59 4.22 18.89
N LYS A 13 -3.46 4.10 17.57
CA LYS A 13 -3.80 2.88 16.83
C LYS A 13 -3.11 1.71 17.53
N ILE A 14 -3.92 0.83 18.14
CA ILE A 14 -3.44 -0.38 18.80
C ILE A 14 -2.66 -1.18 17.76
N LEU A 15 -1.36 -1.37 18.03
CA LEU A 15 -0.45 -1.98 17.07
C LEU A 15 -0.72 -3.48 17.04
N THR A 16 -1.22 -3.99 15.92
CA THR A 16 -1.48 -5.42 15.71
C THR A 16 -0.20 -6.24 15.94
N PRO A 17 -0.30 -7.52 16.36
CA PRO A 17 0.87 -8.36 16.59
C PRO A 17 1.82 -8.41 15.37
N ILE A 18 1.25 -8.47 14.17
CA ILE A 18 1.99 -8.48 12.90
C ILE A 18 2.73 -7.17 12.69
N HIS A 19 2.10 -6.02 12.99
CA HIS A 19 2.78 -4.73 12.92
C HIS A 19 3.98 -4.66 13.88
N LYS A 20 3.86 -5.17 15.11
CA LYS A 20 4.96 -5.21 16.08
C LYS A 20 6.15 -6.02 15.55
N SER A 21 5.88 -7.21 15.01
CA SER A 21 6.90 -8.07 14.40
C SER A 21 7.58 -7.38 13.21
N LEU A 22 6.83 -6.74 12.33
CA LEU A 22 7.37 -6.03 11.17
C LEU A 22 8.24 -4.84 11.58
N VAL A 23 7.83 -4.06 12.59
CA VAL A 23 8.63 -2.95 13.14
C VAL A 23 9.93 -3.46 13.76
N ALA A 24 9.90 -4.58 14.48
CA ALA A 24 11.09 -5.21 15.03
C ALA A 24 12.06 -5.66 13.93
N VAL A 25 11.54 -6.24 12.84
CA VAL A 25 12.33 -6.62 11.65
C VAL A 25 12.95 -5.38 11.02
N PHE A 26 12.18 -4.33 10.73
CA PHE A 26 12.73 -3.10 10.16
C PHE A 26 13.80 -2.43 11.04
N ARG A 27 13.73 -2.59 12.37
CA ARG A 27 14.79 -2.13 13.27
C ARG A 27 16.10 -2.88 13.04
N LYS A 28 16.04 -4.21 12.86
CA LYS A 28 17.21 -5.05 12.54
C LYS A 28 17.79 -4.71 11.17
N LEU A 29 16.94 -4.48 10.17
CA LEU A 29 17.34 -4.20 8.78
C LEU A 29 18.10 -2.87 8.62
N ARG A 30 17.97 -1.93 9.56
CA ARG A 30 18.73 -0.67 9.54
C ARG A 30 20.24 -0.87 9.64
N SER A 31 20.69 -1.97 10.25
CA SER A 31 22.11 -2.27 10.37
C SER A 31 22.69 -2.93 9.11
N HIS A 32 21.86 -3.34 8.15
CA HIS A 32 22.32 -4.04 6.95
C HIS A 32 23.02 -3.05 5.99
N PRO A 33 24.26 -3.30 5.55
CA PRO A 33 25.10 -2.31 4.85
C PRO A 33 24.52 -1.82 3.51
N LYS A 34 23.73 -2.66 2.83
CA LYS A 34 23.09 -2.32 1.54
C LYS A 34 21.80 -1.50 1.73
N LEU A 35 21.01 -1.79 2.77
CA LEU A 35 19.74 -1.11 3.04
C LEU A 35 19.91 0.17 3.88
N ALA A 36 20.91 0.22 4.75
CA ALA A 36 21.14 1.29 5.72
C ALA A 36 21.19 2.68 5.08
N ARG A 37 21.80 2.80 3.90
CA ARG A 37 21.93 4.09 3.17
C ARG A 37 20.57 4.69 2.79
N HIS A 38 19.62 3.85 2.40
CA HIS A 38 18.29 4.26 1.96
C HIS A 38 17.27 4.30 3.11
N MET A 39 17.51 3.55 4.20
CA MET A 39 16.64 3.45 5.37
C MET A 39 17.03 4.37 6.56
N LYS A 40 17.78 5.44 6.32
CA LYS A 40 18.19 6.40 7.38
C LYS A 40 17.01 7.04 8.10
N ARG A 41 15.87 7.22 7.42
CA ARG A 41 14.63 7.77 8.00
C ARG A 41 13.66 6.67 8.41
N LYS A 42 12.80 6.95 9.40
CA LYS A 42 11.68 6.06 9.77
C LYS A 42 10.76 5.90 8.57
N LEU A 43 10.52 4.65 8.16
CA LEU A 43 9.56 4.34 7.11
C LEU A 43 8.15 4.50 7.67
N PRO A 44 7.30 5.39 7.13
CA PRO A 44 5.95 5.57 7.62
C PRO A 44 5.07 4.44 7.11
N LEU A 45 4.98 3.40 7.93
CA LEU A 45 3.98 2.34 7.80
C LEU A 45 2.63 2.92 8.16
N VAL A 46 1.63 2.65 7.32
CA VAL A 46 0.25 3.11 7.57
C VAL A 46 -0.55 1.98 8.19
N ASN A 47 -0.63 0.85 7.49
CA ASN A 47 -1.37 -0.34 7.88
C ASN A 47 -0.62 -1.58 7.37
N VAL A 48 -0.84 -2.72 8.02
CA VAL A 48 -0.32 -4.03 7.62
C VAL A 48 -1.47 -5.02 7.73
N PHE A 49 -1.67 -5.80 6.66
CA PHE A 49 -2.68 -6.84 6.60
C PHE A 49 -2.01 -8.17 6.31
N GLU A 50 -2.56 -9.23 6.90
CA GLU A 50 -2.24 -10.61 6.57
C GLU A 50 -3.42 -11.20 5.80
N ILE A 51 -3.13 -11.83 4.68
CA ILE A 51 -4.11 -12.39 3.74
C ILE A 51 -3.62 -13.78 3.37
N ASP A 52 -4.51 -14.76 3.41
CA ASP A 52 -4.22 -16.10 2.92
C ASP A 52 -4.58 -16.18 1.43
N SER A 53 -3.61 -16.56 0.60
CA SER A 53 -3.78 -16.71 -0.84
C SER A 53 -3.23 -18.06 -1.28
N HIS A 54 -4.09 -18.90 -1.88
CA HIS A 54 -3.72 -20.21 -2.41
C HIS A 54 -2.93 -21.09 -1.41
N GLY A 55 -3.30 -21.08 -0.13
CA GLY A 55 -2.63 -21.85 0.93
C GLY A 55 -1.33 -21.22 1.48
N THR A 56 -0.87 -20.10 0.91
CA THR A 56 0.27 -19.33 1.41
C THR A 56 -0.18 -18.06 2.13
N LYS A 57 0.44 -17.77 3.28
CA LYS A 57 0.17 -16.54 4.02
C LYS A 57 0.97 -15.38 3.44
N CYS A 58 0.29 -14.31 3.07
CA CYS A 58 0.85 -13.12 2.47
C CYS A 58 0.66 -11.92 3.39
N VAL A 59 1.68 -11.06 3.48
CA VAL A 59 1.65 -9.83 4.27
C VAL A 59 1.68 -8.64 3.32
N ILE A 60 0.62 -7.83 3.34
CA ILE A 60 0.52 -6.58 2.61
C ILE A 60 0.88 -5.42 3.53
N VAL A 61 1.92 -4.69 3.16
CA VAL A 61 2.42 -3.53 3.90
C VAL A 61 2.04 -2.25 3.18
N TYR A 62 1.15 -1.45 3.77
CA TYR A 62 0.78 -0.15 3.25
C TYR A 62 1.76 0.93 3.69
N ILE A 63 2.34 1.61 2.71
CA ILE A 63 3.32 2.68 2.89
C ILE A 63 2.74 3.96 2.35
N LYS A 64 3.05 5.12 2.96
CA LYS A 64 2.58 6.40 2.40
C LYS A 64 3.09 6.61 0.97
N SER A 65 2.19 6.95 0.06
CA SER A 65 2.44 6.99 -1.39
C SER A 65 3.56 7.93 -1.83
N TYR A 66 3.83 9.02 -1.10
CA TYR A 66 4.89 9.97 -1.45
C TYR A 66 6.32 9.42 -1.29
N ILE A 67 6.52 8.37 -0.48
CA ILE A 67 7.84 7.72 -0.30
C ILE A 67 8.05 6.59 -1.29
N LEU A 68 6.98 6.07 -1.90
CA LEU A 68 7.02 4.86 -2.71
C LEU A 68 8.00 4.96 -3.89
N ALA A 69 8.08 6.12 -4.54
CA ALA A 69 9.02 6.36 -5.64
C ALA A 69 10.50 6.21 -5.22
N ALA A 70 10.86 6.76 -4.06
CA ALA A 70 12.21 6.59 -3.50
C ALA A 70 12.47 5.13 -3.08
N MET A 71 11.42 4.44 -2.64
CA MET A 71 11.50 3.06 -2.20
C MET A 71 11.63 2.04 -3.31
N LYS A 72 11.09 2.28 -4.51
CA LYS A 72 11.16 1.29 -5.61
C LYS A 72 12.59 0.76 -5.79
N LYS A 73 13.61 1.61 -5.72
CA LYS A 73 15.04 1.23 -5.81
C LYS A 73 15.47 0.16 -4.78
N ILE A 74 14.94 0.20 -3.56
CA ILE A 74 15.31 -0.70 -2.46
C ILE A 74 14.34 -1.88 -2.30
N VAL A 75 13.11 -1.77 -2.83
CA VAL A 75 12.05 -2.76 -2.65
C VAL A 75 12.48 -4.21 -2.97
N PRO A 76 13.24 -4.54 -4.04
CA PRO A 76 13.56 -5.93 -4.34
C PRO A 76 14.41 -6.58 -3.25
N LEU A 77 15.42 -5.85 -2.76
CA LEU A 77 16.28 -6.30 -1.66
C LEU A 77 15.53 -6.34 -0.34
N LEU A 78 14.75 -5.28 -0.05
CA LEU A 78 13.97 -5.17 1.16
C LEU A 78 12.96 -6.30 1.28
N ARG A 79 12.33 -6.68 0.17
CA ARG A 79 11.37 -7.78 0.09
C ARG A 79 12.01 -9.08 0.52
N ILE A 80 13.13 -9.45 -0.09
CA ILE A 80 13.86 -10.70 0.22
C ILE A 80 14.23 -10.76 1.71
N GLU A 81 14.77 -9.66 2.25
CA GLU A 81 15.20 -9.63 3.65
C GLU A 81 14.02 -9.71 4.64
N VAL A 82 12.89 -9.05 4.32
CA VAL A 82 11.68 -9.12 5.15
C VAL A 82 11.02 -10.50 5.06
N GLU A 83 10.93 -11.09 3.86
CA GLU A 83 10.39 -12.44 3.64
C GLU A 83 11.19 -13.50 4.38
N LYS A 84 12.53 -13.41 4.38
CA LYS A 84 13.40 -14.32 5.14
C LYS A 84 13.12 -14.27 6.65
N ASN A 85 12.81 -13.09 7.18
CA ASN A 85 12.53 -12.92 8.61
C ASN A 85 11.10 -13.32 9.01
N LEU A 86 10.11 -13.11 8.14
CA LEU A 86 8.71 -13.43 8.43
C LEU A 86 8.29 -14.83 7.99
N GLY A 87 9.00 -15.47 7.06
CA GLY A 87 8.62 -16.74 6.44
C GLY A 87 7.32 -16.67 5.63
N LYS A 88 6.87 -15.45 5.28
CA LYS A 88 5.63 -15.14 4.56
C LYS A 88 5.96 -14.27 3.36
N GLN A 89 5.22 -14.40 2.26
CA GLN A 89 5.40 -13.52 1.10
C GLN A 89 4.98 -12.09 1.47
N VAL A 90 5.78 -11.10 1.08
CA VAL A 90 5.52 -9.70 1.45
C VAL A 90 5.34 -8.83 0.22
N TYR A 91 4.32 -7.98 0.25
CA TYR A 91 4.02 -7.01 -0.81
C TYR A 91 3.97 -5.60 -0.24
N PHE A 92 4.59 -4.65 -0.94
CA PHE A 92 4.59 -3.24 -0.55
C PHE A 92 3.62 -2.47 -1.43
N ILE A 93 2.61 -1.83 -0.83
CA ILE A 93 1.58 -1.09 -1.56
C ILE A 93 1.54 0.36 -1.07
N GLY A 94 1.37 1.30 -2.00
CA GLY A 94 1.11 2.69 -1.67
C GLY A 94 -0.28 2.89 -1.09
N TYR A 95 -0.35 3.45 0.12
CA TYR A 95 -1.57 3.95 0.72
C TYR A 95 -2.06 5.18 -0.05
N ARG A 96 -3.05 4.97 -0.91
CA ARG A 96 -3.67 6.00 -1.75
C ARG A 96 -5.11 6.22 -1.29
N ARG A 97 -5.51 7.49 -1.19
CA ARG A 97 -6.88 7.87 -0.84
C ARG A 97 -7.74 7.93 -2.09
N ILE A 98 -8.84 7.19 -2.09
CA ILE A 98 -9.90 7.31 -3.09
C ILE A 98 -10.83 8.44 -2.67
N ILE A 99 -11.05 9.41 -3.57
CA ILE A 99 -12.10 10.42 -3.43
C ILE A 99 -13.30 9.91 -4.23
N PRO A 100 -14.51 9.79 -3.66
CA PRO A 100 -15.69 9.35 -4.41
C PRO A 100 -16.04 10.36 -5.51
N LYS A 101 -16.79 9.91 -6.53
CA LYS A 101 -17.29 10.82 -7.55
C LYS A 101 -18.28 11.79 -6.88
N PRO A 102 -18.11 13.11 -6.98
CA PRO A 102 -19.05 14.05 -6.36
C PRO A 102 -20.42 13.93 -7.03
N ALA A 103 -21.48 14.08 -6.25
CA ALA A 103 -22.85 14.09 -6.77
C ALA A 103 -23.09 15.37 -7.59
N LYS A 104 -23.83 15.25 -8.70
CA LYS A 104 -24.26 16.38 -9.53
C LYS A 104 -25.12 17.28 -8.62
N ARG A 105 -24.70 18.53 -8.35
CA ARG A 105 -25.32 19.54 -7.43
C ARG A 105 -24.76 19.65 -6.00
N THR A 106 -23.58 19.13 -5.70
CA THR A 106 -22.89 19.42 -4.42
C THR A 106 -21.83 20.50 -4.58
N ALA A 107 -21.52 21.25 -3.51
CA ALA A 107 -20.42 22.21 -3.50
C ALA A 107 -19.07 21.53 -3.85
N ALA A 108 -18.91 20.26 -3.46
CA ALA A 108 -17.76 19.43 -3.82
C ALA A 108 -17.63 19.17 -5.34
N ALA A 109 -18.73 19.23 -6.10
CA ALA A 109 -18.68 19.11 -7.57
C ALA A 109 -18.05 20.33 -8.25
N LYS A 110 -17.94 21.47 -7.55
CA LYS A 110 -17.24 22.66 -8.06
C LYS A 110 -15.71 22.48 -8.01
N VAL A 111 -15.20 21.59 -7.17
CA VAL A 111 -13.76 21.36 -7.00
C VAL A 111 -13.28 20.26 -7.95
N HIS A 112 -12.19 20.52 -8.67
CA HIS A 112 -11.58 19.53 -9.55
C HIS A 112 -11.13 18.28 -8.77
N ARG A 113 -11.63 17.11 -9.16
CA ARG A 113 -11.21 15.81 -8.61
C ARG A 113 -9.95 15.32 -9.35
N PRO A 114 -8.79 15.20 -8.69
CA PRO A 114 -7.57 14.75 -9.35
C PRO A 114 -7.70 13.30 -9.83
N PHE A 115 -7.25 13.01 -11.05
CA PHE A 115 -7.28 11.66 -11.64
C PHE A 115 -6.60 10.60 -10.74
N ARG A 116 -5.48 10.97 -10.10
CA ARG A 116 -4.71 10.10 -9.18
C ARG A 116 -5.50 9.64 -7.95
N ARG A 117 -6.61 10.31 -7.61
CA ARG A 117 -7.48 9.98 -6.47
C ARG A 117 -8.82 9.37 -6.89
N THR A 118 -8.92 8.96 -8.15
CA THR A 118 -10.09 8.23 -8.65
C THR A 118 -9.99 6.74 -8.34
N VAL A 119 -11.12 6.04 -8.27
CA VAL A 119 -11.17 4.57 -8.05
C VAL A 119 -10.30 3.87 -9.12
N THR A 120 -10.50 4.22 -10.39
CA THR A 120 -9.76 3.65 -11.52
C THR A 120 -8.27 3.96 -11.46
N GLY A 121 -7.88 5.21 -11.22
CA GLY A 121 -6.48 5.59 -11.11
C GLY A 121 -5.76 4.91 -9.94
N VAL A 122 -6.44 4.78 -8.79
CA VAL A 122 -5.88 4.09 -7.62
C VAL A 122 -5.71 2.60 -7.87
N HIS A 123 -6.70 1.91 -8.45
CA HIS A 123 -6.58 0.48 -8.75
C HIS A 123 -5.47 0.19 -9.76
N GLN A 124 -5.31 1.04 -10.78
CA GLN A 124 -4.22 0.86 -11.75
C GLN A 124 -2.85 0.99 -11.08
N SER A 125 -2.64 2.03 -10.26
CA SER A 125 -1.38 2.18 -9.52
C SER A 125 -1.16 1.12 -8.45
N MET A 126 -2.22 0.51 -7.91
CA MET A 126 -2.10 -0.59 -6.96
C MET A 126 -1.62 -1.88 -7.64
N LEU A 127 -2.06 -2.15 -8.88
CA LEU A 127 -1.58 -3.27 -9.68
C LEU A 127 -0.08 -3.12 -10.00
N GLU A 128 0.35 -1.93 -10.38
CA GLU A 128 1.77 -1.63 -10.65
C GLU A 128 2.67 -1.86 -9.43
N ASP A 129 2.20 -1.49 -8.23
CA ASP A 129 2.97 -1.71 -7.00
C ASP A 129 3.09 -3.20 -6.64
N LEU A 130 2.04 -3.99 -6.90
CA LEU A 130 1.99 -5.42 -6.57
C LEU A 130 2.98 -6.25 -7.39
N VAL A 131 3.20 -5.86 -8.65
CA VAL A 131 4.00 -6.65 -9.59
C VAL A 131 5.48 -6.21 -9.65
N TYR A 132 5.82 -5.10 -9.01
CA TYR A 132 7.19 -4.64 -8.93
C TYR A 132 8.12 -5.75 -8.38
N PRO A 133 9.21 -6.14 -9.07
CA PRO A 133 10.00 -5.36 -10.03
C PRO A 133 9.57 -5.46 -11.50
N SER A 134 8.66 -6.37 -11.84
CA SER A 134 8.18 -6.54 -13.22
C SER A 134 7.25 -5.39 -13.59
N GLU A 135 7.31 -4.99 -14.85
CA GLU A 135 6.44 -3.94 -15.41
C GLU A 135 5.25 -4.57 -16.13
N ILE A 136 4.13 -3.85 -16.22
CA ILE A 136 2.95 -4.36 -16.92
C ILE A 136 3.08 -3.95 -18.39
N MET A 137 3.33 -4.92 -19.28
CA MET A 137 3.39 -4.67 -20.72
C MET A 137 2.01 -4.41 -21.33
N GLY A 138 0.97 -5.04 -20.78
CA GLY A 138 -0.37 -4.95 -21.35
C GLY A 138 -1.47 -5.40 -20.41
N ARG A 139 -2.69 -4.94 -20.70
CA ARG A 139 -3.90 -5.30 -19.93
C ARG A 139 -5.04 -5.60 -20.89
N ARG A 140 -5.63 -6.79 -20.77
CA ARG A 140 -6.84 -7.19 -21.49
C ARG A 140 -7.97 -7.46 -20.50
N THR A 141 -9.14 -6.87 -20.72
CA THR A 141 -10.33 -7.17 -19.92
C THR A 141 -11.27 -8.01 -20.75
N LEU A 142 -11.53 -9.23 -20.31
CA LEU A 142 -12.51 -10.13 -20.90
C LEU A 142 -13.83 -10.02 -20.12
N TYR A 143 -14.91 -9.74 -20.85
CA TYR A 143 -16.27 -9.82 -20.32
C TYR A 143 -16.84 -11.19 -20.66
N ARG A 144 -17.14 -11.99 -19.65
CA ARG A 144 -17.74 -13.31 -19.82
C ARG A 144 -19.26 -13.18 -20.03
N PRO A 145 -19.93 -14.17 -20.64
CA PRO A 145 -21.39 -14.16 -20.84
C PRO A 145 -22.16 -14.07 -19.52
N ASN A 146 -21.57 -14.53 -18.41
CA ASN A 146 -22.13 -14.40 -17.06
C ASN A 146 -21.89 -13.00 -16.42
N SER A 147 -21.60 -11.97 -17.22
CA SER A 147 -21.28 -10.59 -16.78
C SER A 147 -20.06 -10.43 -15.86
N SER A 148 -19.33 -11.51 -15.57
CA SER A 148 -18.09 -11.42 -14.79
C SER A 148 -16.96 -10.82 -15.62
N LYS A 149 -16.13 -10.02 -14.96
CA LYS A 149 -14.95 -9.39 -15.57
C LYS A 149 -13.71 -10.18 -15.19
N LEU A 150 -12.95 -10.62 -16.19
CA LEU A 150 -11.63 -11.20 -15.98
C LEU A 150 -10.57 -10.25 -16.56
N ILE A 151 -9.67 -9.78 -15.70
CA ILE A 151 -8.56 -8.89 -16.09
C ILE A 151 -7.31 -9.75 -16.26
N LYS A 152 -6.82 -9.87 -17.50
CA LYS A 152 -5.52 -10.48 -17.81
C LYS A 152 -4.46 -9.38 -17.85
N ILE A 153 -3.43 -9.54 -17.04
CA ILE A 153 -2.28 -8.65 -16.96
C ILE A 153 -1.09 -9.40 -17.55
N PHE A 154 -0.42 -8.79 -18.52
CA PHE A 154 0.79 -9.31 -19.13
C PHE A 154 1.99 -8.60 -18.49
N LEU A 155 2.95 -9.38 -18.02
CA LEU A 155 4.14 -8.95 -17.30
C LEU A 155 5.39 -9.13 -18.16
#